data_AF-A0A956GF48-F1
#
_entry.id   AF-A0A956GF48-F1
#
_cell.length_a   1.000
_cell.length_b   1.000
_cell.length_c   1.000
_cell.angle_alpha   90.00
_cell.angle_beta   90.00
_cell.angle_gamma   90.00
#
_symmetry.space_group_name_H-M   'P 1'
#
loop_
_entity.id
_entity.type
_entity.pdbx_description
1 polymer ?
#
loop_
_entity_poly.entity_id
_entity_poly.type
_entity_poly.pdbx_seq_one_letter_code
_entity_poly.pdbx_strand_id
1 'polypeptide(L)'
;MRRDAPRFELLLPLSLLLALVLAAPRAARAADAASSLAEARKLYGTQEYEKAIPVLRRVAHSATASIKQKVDAFELLGLSNLILGNNKKAREAFENLLSLDPQHELRDPSGSPKLRKFYESVKASFVPGYKPGQRIELSHVTPTAARAGQALRFVVLVPRAAAAQVKTMVLRWRRGSLLSFRELPMRARGASGRRFVAKLRLPGDEAGYELSYTIEARGAGGVVLGHAGTRDGPLTLRVAASRPTNGGGGGGGGAPIYKRWWFWTIIGAVVVGGTVAGIAGAASGGSVPSGNLDPGKVTLPLVRF
;
A
#
# COMPACT_ATOMS: atom_id res chain seq x y z
N MET A 1 -60.47 -15.81 -51.11
CA MET A 1 -59.64 -14.94 -50.25
C MET A 1 -59.00 -15.79 -49.15
N ARG A 2 -57.83 -16.38 -49.42
CA ARG A 2 -56.97 -17.03 -48.42
C ARG A 2 -55.78 -16.09 -48.20
N ARG A 3 -55.48 -15.75 -46.96
CA ARG A 3 -54.29 -14.97 -46.59
C ARG A 3 -53.18 -15.94 -46.20
N ASP A 4 -52.15 -16.00 -47.03
CA ASP A 4 -50.91 -16.70 -46.77
C ASP A 4 -50.05 -15.86 -45.81
N ALA A 5 -49.62 -16.45 -44.70
CA ALA A 5 -48.65 -15.86 -43.78
C ALA A 5 -47.24 -16.42 -44.07
N PRO A 6 -46.19 -15.58 -44.10
CA PRO A 6 -44.83 -16.06 -44.33
C PRO A 6 -44.28 -16.78 -43.08
N ARG A 7 -43.82 -18.02 -43.29
CA ARG A 7 -43.04 -18.81 -42.34
C ARG A 7 -41.60 -18.26 -42.32
N PHE A 8 -41.20 -17.59 -41.24
CA PHE A 8 -39.79 -17.29 -40.97
C PHE A 8 -39.16 -18.54 -40.34
N GLU A 9 -38.40 -19.29 -41.15
CA GLU A 9 -37.63 -20.43 -40.68
C GLU A 9 -36.43 -20.01 -39.83
N LEU A 10 -36.19 -20.85 -38.82
CA LEU A 10 -35.10 -20.86 -37.87
C LEU A 10 -33.72 -20.93 -38.56
N LEU A 11 -32.97 -19.83 -38.55
CA LEU A 11 -31.53 -19.83 -38.84
C LEU A 11 -30.80 -19.02 -37.77
N LEU A 12 -30.64 -19.57 -36.56
CA LEU A 12 -29.70 -19.08 -35.53
C LEU A 12 -29.61 -20.10 -34.37
N PRO A 13 -28.70 -21.10 -34.45
CA PRO A 13 -27.91 -21.40 -33.26
C PRO A 13 -26.50 -21.94 -33.61
N LEU A 14 -25.64 -21.20 -34.32
CA LEU A 14 -24.24 -21.64 -34.54
C LEU A 14 -23.17 -20.61 -34.16
N SER A 15 -23.58 -19.42 -33.71
CA SER A 15 -22.63 -18.35 -33.35
C SER A 15 -22.23 -18.36 -31.87
N LEU A 16 -22.94 -19.07 -31.00
CA LEU A 16 -22.70 -19.05 -29.54
C LEU A 16 -21.68 -20.10 -29.06
N LEU A 17 -21.39 -21.14 -29.85
CA LEU A 17 -20.49 -22.23 -29.45
C LEU A 17 -19.01 -21.96 -29.77
N LEU A 18 -18.71 -20.99 -30.63
CA LEU A 18 -17.32 -20.65 -31.01
C LEU A 18 -16.64 -19.65 -30.05
N ALA A 19 -17.42 -18.93 -29.22
CA ALA A 19 -16.87 -17.95 -28.28
C ALA A 19 -16.28 -18.59 -27.00
N LEU A 20 -16.61 -19.85 -26.68
CA LEU A 20 -16.19 -20.49 -25.42
C LEU A 20 -14.78 -21.13 -25.50
N VAL A 21 -14.29 -21.49 -26.70
CA VAL A 21 -13.00 -22.18 -26.87
C VAL A 21 -11.79 -21.25 -26.72
N LEU A 22 -11.95 -19.93 -26.93
CA LEU A 22 -10.84 -18.96 -26.91
C LEU A 22 -10.49 -18.39 -25.52
N ALA A 23 -11.34 -18.60 -24.49
CA ALA A 23 -11.12 -18.03 -23.15
C ALA A 23 -10.27 -18.93 -22.22
N ALA A 24 -10.31 -20.26 -22.39
CA ALA A 24 -9.58 -21.21 -21.56
C ALA A 24 -8.04 -21.05 -21.52
N PRO A 25 -7.32 -20.75 -22.63
CA PRO A 25 -5.87 -20.75 -22.60
C PRO A 25 -5.25 -19.59 -21.80
N ARG A 26 -5.99 -18.51 -21.51
CA ARG A 26 -5.45 -17.35 -20.77
C ARG A 26 -5.36 -17.61 -19.26
N ALA A 27 -6.37 -18.26 -18.68
CA ALA A 27 -6.40 -18.56 -17.25
C ALA A 27 -5.30 -19.55 -16.87
N ALA A 28 -5.12 -20.63 -17.65
CA ALA A 28 -4.08 -21.63 -17.43
C ALA A 28 -2.66 -21.02 -17.48
N ARG A 29 -2.39 -20.14 -18.45
CA ARG A 29 -1.08 -19.47 -18.57
C ARG A 29 -0.82 -18.40 -17.50
N ALA A 30 -1.86 -17.81 -16.91
CA ALA A 30 -1.70 -16.91 -15.77
C ALA A 30 -1.39 -17.70 -14.48
N ALA A 31 -2.01 -18.88 -14.31
CA ALA A 31 -1.70 -19.80 -13.22
C ALA A 31 -0.25 -20.30 -13.30
N ASP A 32 0.26 -20.56 -14.52
CA ASP A 32 1.66 -20.94 -14.74
C ASP A 32 2.65 -19.87 -14.29
N ALA A 33 2.41 -18.60 -14.63
CA ALA A 33 3.25 -17.47 -14.16
C ALA A 33 3.23 -17.32 -12.63
N ALA A 34 2.07 -17.58 -11.99
CA ALA A 34 1.96 -17.57 -10.54
C ALA A 34 2.75 -18.70 -9.89
N SER A 35 2.67 -19.91 -10.44
CA SER A 35 3.40 -21.09 -9.97
C SER A 35 4.91 -20.90 -10.13
N SER A 36 5.37 -20.44 -11.30
CA SER A 36 6.77 -20.09 -11.55
C SER A 36 7.30 -19.03 -10.57
N LEU A 37 6.50 -18.00 -10.26
CA LEU A 37 6.92 -17.00 -9.27
C LEU A 37 7.00 -17.58 -7.86
N ALA A 38 6.09 -18.48 -7.48
CA ALA A 38 6.14 -19.16 -6.19
C ALA A 38 7.38 -20.07 -6.07
N GLU A 39 7.70 -20.82 -7.12
CA GLU A 39 8.93 -21.61 -7.22
C GLU A 39 10.18 -20.72 -7.08
N ALA A 40 10.25 -19.63 -7.83
CA ALA A 40 11.37 -18.71 -7.77
C ALA A 40 11.56 -18.08 -6.39
N ARG A 41 10.47 -17.75 -5.69
CA ARG A 41 10.52 -17.27 -4.29
C ARG A 41 11.07 -18.33 -3.34
N LYS A 42 10.70 -19.59 -3.54
CA LYS A 42 11.27 -20.71 -2.77
C LYS A 42 12.78 -20.80 -3.00
N LEU A 43 13.23 -20.80 -4.26
CA LEU A 43 14.64 -20.82 -4.62
C LEU A 43 15.40 -19.62 -4.05
N TYR A 44 14.83 -18.41 -4.10
CA TYR A 44 15.40 -17.23 -3.47
C TYR A 44 15.53 -17.40 -1.95
N GLY A 45 14.47 -17.90 -1.29
CA GLY A 45 14.45 -18.14 0.15
C GLY A 45 15.45 -19.21 0.61
N THR A 46 15.73 -20.21 -0.23
CA THR A 46 16.79 -21.21 0.00
C THR A 46 18.16 -20.76 -0.48
N GLN A 47 18.31 -19.50 -0.87
CA GLN A 47 19.56 -18.89 -1.36
C GLN A 47 20.11 -19.51 -2.66
N GLU A 48 19.28 -20.24 -3.40
CA GLU A 48 19.59 -20.82 -4.70
C GLU A 48 19.41 -19.78 -5.82
N TYR A 49 20.09 -18.63 -5.68
CA TYR A 49 19.90 -17.46 -6.53
C TYR A 49 20.14 -17.75 -8.02
N GLU A 50 21.15 -18.56 -8.34
CA GLU A 50 21.49 -18.95 -9.71
C GLU A 50 20.35 -19.72 -10.38
N LYS A 51 19.67 -20.59 -9.63
CA LYS A 51 18.51 -21.34 -10.11
C LYS A 51 17.25 -20.48 -10.16
N ALA A 52 17.10 -19.52 -9.25
CA ALA A 52 15.96 -18.59 -9.24
C ALA A 52 15.94 -17.68 -10.48
N ILE A 53 17.10 -17.19 -10.93
CA ILE A 53 17.23 -16.23 -12.04
C ILE A 53 16.51 -16.67 -13.34
N PRO A 54 16.72 -17.87 -13.90
CA PRO A 54 16.04 -18.28 -15.12
C PRO A 54 14.51 -18.36 -14.95
N VAL A 55 14.04 -18.81 -13.78
CA VAL A 55 12.60 -18.88 -13.47
C VAL A 55 12.01 -17.47 -13.39
N LEU A 56 12.65 -16.56 -12.65
CA LEU A 56 12.21 -15.17 -12.53
C LEU A 56 12.19 -14.45 -13.88
N ARG A 57 13.18 -14.69 -14.75
CA ARG A 57 13.22 -14.09 -16.09
C ARG A 57 12.01 -14.48 -16.93
N ARG A 58 11.57 -15.74 -16.87
CA ARG A 58 10.36 -16.20 -17.55
C ARG A 58 9.12 -15.45 -17.05
N VAL A 59 8.98 -15.27 -15.74
CA VAL A 59 7.85 -14.53 -15.15
C VAL A 59 7.88 -13.05 -15.57
N ALA A 60 9.04 -12.40 -15.47
CA ALA A 60 9.22 -10.99 -15.77
C ALA A 60 8.85 -10.63 -17.22
N HIS A 61 9.18 -11.51 -18.18
CA HIS A 61 8.93 -11.30 -19.61
C HIS A 61 7.65 -11.97 -20.12
N SER A 62 6.92 -12.71 -19.28
CA SER A 62 5.70 -13.39 -19.69
C SER A 62 4.62 -12.38 -20.11
N ALA A 63 3.98 -12.63 -21.25
CA ALA A 63 2.82 -11.84 -21.71
C ALA A 63 1.56 -12.07 -20.83
N THR A 64 1.52 -13.17 -20.08
CA THR A 64 0.36 -13.54 -19.25
C THR A 64 0.56 -13.20 -17.77
N ALA A 65 1.79 -12.86 -17.35
CA ALA A 65 2.05 -12.36 -16.01
C ALA A 65 1.40 -10.98 -15.78
N SER A 66 0.72 -10.84 -14.64
CA SER A 66 0.24 -9.56 -14.15
C SER A 66 1.40 -8.60 -13.85
N ILE A 67 1.12 -7.30 -13.87
CA ILE A 67 2.11 -6.25 -13.54
C ILE A 67 2.73 -6.52 -12.17
N LYS A 68 1.92 -6.92 -11.18
CA LYS A 68 2.41 -7.25 -9.84
C LYS A 68 3.40 -8.41 -9.86
N GLN A 69 3.10 -9.49 -10.59
CA GLN A 69 4.03 -10.62 -10.73
C GLN A 69 5.33 -10.21 -11.42
N LYS A 70 5.27 -9.30 -12.40
CA LYS A 70 6.47 -8.78 -13.08
C LYS A 70 7.32 -7.92 -12.14
N VAL A 71 6.69 -7.03 -11.38
CA VAL A 71 7.36 -6.21 -10.36
C VAL A 71 8.06 -7.11 -9.34
N ASP A 72 7.35 -8.11 -8.81
CA ASP A 72 7.91 -9.11 -7.88
C ASP A 72 9.10 -9.86 -8.50
N ALA A 73 8.98 -10.28 -9.76
CA ALA A 73 10.02 -11.01 -10.46
C ALA A 73 11.27 -10.16 -10.70
N PHE A 74 11.10 -8.90 -11.14
CA PHE A 74 12.21 -7.98 -11.35
C PHE A 74 12.90 -7.57 -10.04
N GLU A 75 12.15 -7.44 -8.93
CA GLU A 75 12.74 -7.16 -7.62
C GLU A 75 13.68 -8.30 -7.22
N LEU A 76 13.19 -9.54 -7.26
CA LEU A 76 13.98 -10.72 -6.92
C LEU A 76 15.15 -10.92 -7.90
N LEU A 77 14.98 -10.62 -9.20
CA LEU A 77 16.07 -10.65 -10.16
C LEU A 77 17.17 -9.65 -9.79
N GLY A 78 16.78 -8.42 -9.46
CA GLY A 78 17.71 -7.38 -9.04
C GLY A 78 18.50 -7.78 -7.80
N LEU A 79 17.78 -8.28 -6.78
CA LEU A 79 18.37 -8.75 -5.53
C LEU A 79 19.30 -9.95 -5.75
N SER A 80 18.86 -11.00 -6.45
CA SER A 80 19.69 -12.19 -6.74
C SER A 80 20.96 -11.84 -7.52
N ASN A 81 20.86 -11.01 -8.56
CA ASN A 81 22.04 -10.59 -9.31
C ASN A 81 22.99 -9.75 -8.44
N LEU A 82 22.46 -8.88 -7.58
CA LEU A 82 23.28 -8.05 -6.70
C LEU A 82 24.01 -8.89 -5.64
N ILE A 83 23.35 -9.90 -5.09
CA ILE A 83 23.96 -10.85 -4.13
C ILE A 83 25.10 -11.63 -4.79
N LEU A 84 24.92 -12.07 -6.04
CA LEU A 84 25.95 -12.74 -6.84
C LEU A 84 27.03 -11.81 -7.41
N GLY A 85 27.01 -10.51 -7.09
CA GLY A 85 27.99 -9.53 -7.59
C GLY A 85 27.78 -9.07 -9.05
N ASN A 86 26.68 -9.48 -9.69
CA ASN A 86 26.33 -9.13 -11.06
C ASN A 86 25.65 -7.74 -11.13
N ASN A 87 26.35 -6.68 -10.71
CA ASN A 87 25.81 -5.33 -10.55
C ASN A 87 25.12 -4.78 -11.81
N LYS A 88 25.66 -5.05 -13.01
CA LYS A 88 25.06 -4.60 -14.28
C LYS A 88 23.66 -5.18 -14.49
N LYS A 89 23.51 -6.50 -14.30
CA LYS A 89 22.22 -7.19 -14.44
C LYS A 89 21.25 -6.81 -13.33
N ALA A 90 21.77 -6.58 -12.11
CA ALA A 90 20.96 -6.09 -11.00
C ALA A 90 20.33 -4.73 -11.31
N ARG A 91 21.15 -3.79 -11.82
CA ARG A 91 20.69 -2.47 -12.25
C ARG A 91 19.60 -2.56 -13.32
N GLU A 92 19.82 -3.34 -14.37
CA GLU A 92 18.84 -3.54 -15.45
C GLU A 92 17.50 -4.07 -14.91
N ALA A 93 17.53 -5.04 -14.00
CA ALA A 93 16.31 -5.57 -13.39
C ALA A 93 15.58 -4.50 -12.56
N PHE A 94 16.31 -3.68 -11.79
CA PHE A 94 15.71 -2.59 -11.01
C PHE A 94 15.17 -1.46 -11.90
N GLU A 95 15.82 -1.12 -13.01
CA GLU A 95 15.31 -0.12 -13.97
C GLU A 95 14.02 -0.61 -14.64
N ASN A 96 13.95 -1.90 -15.01
CA ASN A 96 12.73 -2.52 -15.52
C ASN A 96 11.60 -2.52 -14.47
N LEU A 97 11.92 -2.81 -13.21
CA LEU A 97 10.99 -2.69 -12.10
C LEU A 97 10.47 -1.25 -11.95
N LEU A 98 11.37 -0.26 -11.93
CA LEU A 98 11.01 1.15 -11.76
C LEU A 98 10.23 1.71 -12.97
N SER A 99 10.36 1.10 -14.14
CA SER A 99 9.54 1.41 -15.30
C SER A 99 8.08 0.97 -15.13
N LEU A 100 7.84 -0.11 -14.38
CA LEU A 100 6.51 -0.62 -14.07
C LEU A 100 5.91 0.07 -12.83
N ASP A 101 6.74 0.31 -11.83
CA ASP A 101 6.37 0.97 -10.57
C ASP A 101 7.48 1.94 -10.12
N PRO A 102 7.44 3.22 -10.57
CA PRO A 102 8.43 4.23 -10.21
C PRO A 102 8.48 4.51 -8.71
N GLN A 103 7.43 4.16 -7.97
CA GLN A 103 7.33 4.39 -6.54
C GLN A 103 7.80 3.20 -5.71
N HIS A 104 8.13 2.07 -6.34
CA HIS A 104 8.42 0.82 -5.66
C HIS A 104 9.47 0.96 -4.55
N GLU A 105 9.28 0.18 -3.50
CA GLU A 105 10.17 0.04 -2.36
C GLU A 105 10.57 -1.41 -2.22
N LEU A 106 11.86 -1.65 -2.02
CA LEU A 106 12.33 -3.00 -1.76
C LEU A 106 11.65 -3.58 -0.53
N ARG A 107 11.09 -4.77 -0.71
CA ARG A 107 10.48 -5.63 0.31
C ARG A 107 11.47 -6.61 0.90
N ASP A 108 12.77 -6.43 0.63
CA ASP A 108 13.83 -7.29 1.12
C ASP A 108 13.78 -7.42 2.66
N PRO A 109 13.53 -8.64 3.19
CA PRO A 109 13.39 -8.86 4.62
C PRO A 109 14.73 -8.79 5.36
N SER A 110 15.86 -8.93 4.65
CA SER A 110 17.19 -8.92 5.28
C SER A 110 17.54 -7.54 5.86
N GLY A 111 16.90 -6.48 5.36
CA GLY A 111 17.20 -5.11 5.76
C GLY A 111 18.60 -4.66 5.37
N SER A 112 19.29 -5.38 4.47
CA SER A 112 20.68 -5.14 4.11
C SER A 112 20.92 -3.71 3.63
N PRO A 113 21.72 -2.91 4.36
CA PRO A 113 22.01 -1.53 3.96
C PRO A 113 22.67 -1.45 2.58
N LYS A 114 23.45 -2.47 2.18
CA LYS A 114 24.10 -2.52 0.87
C LYS A 114 23.09 -2.64 -0.26
N LEU A 115 22.13 -3.56 -0.15
CA LEU A 115 21.09 -3.77 -1.16
C LEU A 115 20.23 -2.51 -1.31
N ARG A 116 19.82 -1.92 -0.17
CA ARG A 116 19.05 -0.68 -0.15
C ARG A 116 19.80 0.47 -0.81
N LYS A 117 21.06 0.72 -0.44
CA LYS A 117 21.87 1.80 -1.04
C LYS A 117 22.04 1.64 -2.55
N PHE A 118 22.22 0.41 -3.04
CA PHE A 118 22.34 0.14 -4.47
C PHE A 118 21.01 0.43 -5.20
N TYR A 119 19.89 -0.07 -4.69
CA TYR A 119 18.59 0.20 -5.30
C TYR A 119 18.25 1.70 -5.29
N GLU A 120 18.50 2.37 -4.16
CA GLU A 120 18.28 3.81 -4.01
C GLU A 120 19.10 4.63 -5.01
N SER A 121 20.33 4.21 -5.32
CA SER A 121 21.16 4.90 -6.32
C SER A 121 20.66 4.68 -7.76
N VAL A 122 20.19 3.47 -8.08
CA VAL A 122 19.52 3.19 -9.36
C VAL A 122 18.26 4.05 -9.48
N LYS A 123 17.42 4.09 -8.44
CA LYS A 123 16.20 4.88 -8.39
C LYS A 123 16.45 6.37 -8.56
N ALA A 124 17.47 6.91 -7.90
CA ALA A 124 17.87 8.32 -8.05
C ALA A 124 18.35 8.67 -9.46
N SER A 125 18.99 7.73 -10.15
CA SER A 125 19.44 7.94 -11.52
C SER A 125 18.30 7.81 -12.54
N PHE A 126 17.35 6.90 -12.28
CA PHE A 126 16.33 6.50 -13.24
C PHE A 126 15.01 7.27 -13.11
N VAL A 127 14.59 7.63 -11.88
CA VAL A 127 13.31 8.28 -11.62
C VAL A 127 13.51 9.79 -11.52
N PRO A 128 13.00 10.60 -12.47
CA PRO A 128 13.20 12.04 -12.46
C PRO A 128 12.71 12.68 -11.17
N GLY A 129 13.59 13.49 -10.56
CA GLY A 129 13.30 14.23 -9.33
C GLY A 129 13.32 13.40 -8.04
N TYR A 130 13.60 12.09 -8.10
CA TYR A 130 13.83 11.29 -6.90
C TYR A 130 15.12 11.72 -6.19
N LYS A 131 15.03 11.99 -4.88
CA LYS A 131 16.19 12.23 -4.04
C LYS A 131 16.18 11.26 -2.87
N PRO A 132 17.21 10.40 -2.73
CA PRO A 132 17.34 9.51 -1.58
C PRO A 132 17.22 10.29 -0.27
N GLY A 133 16.46 9.75 0.69
CA GLY A 133 16.27 10.38 2.00
C GLY A 133 15.31 11.57 2.03
N GLN A 134 14.77 12.06 0.91
CA GLN A 134 13.77 13.14 0.89
C GLN A 134 12.34 12.65 1.23
N ARG A 135 12.23 11.49 1.88
CA ARG A 135 10.93 10.95 2.29
C ARG A 135 10.39 11.74 3.47
N ILE A 136 9.12 12.09 3.39
CA ILE A 136 8.40 12.80 4.44
C ILE A 136 7.40 11.83 5.06
N GLU A 137 7.45 11.73 6.38
CA GLU A 137 6.48 10.93 7.11
C GLU A 137 5.17 11.73 7.21
N LEU A 138 4.07 11.11 6.77
CA LEU A 138 2.74 11.72 6.83
C LEU A 138 2.01 11.24 8.08
N SER A 139 1.51 12.18 8.89
CA SER A 139 0.59 11.84 9.98
C SER A 139 -0.84 11.89 9.47
N HIS A 140 -1.43 10.72 9.24
CA HIS A 140 -2.81 10.58 8.77
C HIS A 140 -3.74 10.19 9.93
N VAL A 141 -4.83 10.94 10.11
CA VAL A 141 -5.89 10.57 11.04
C VAL A 141 -6.90 9.70 10.30
N THR A 142 -6.78 8.39 10.50
CA THR A 142 -7.70 7.39 9.92
C THR A 142 -9.12 7.64 10.44
N PRO A 143 -10.12 7.80 9.54
CA PRO A 143 -11.51 7.88 9.98
C PRO A 143 -11.93 6.58 10.68
N THR A 144 -12.57 6.68 11.85
CA THR A 144 -12.97 5.51 12.64
C THR A 144 -14.35 4.97 12.26
N ALA A 145 -15.17 5.75 11.57
CA ALA A 145 -16.50 5.36 11.12
C ALA A 145 -16.85 6.05 9.80
N ALA A 146 -17.58 5.34 8.96
CA ALA A 146 -18.14 5.84 7.72
C ALA A 146 -19.50 5.21 7.45
N ARG A 147 -20.40 5.96 6.79
CA ARG A 147 -21.67 5.47 6.28
C ARG A 147 -21.80 5.78 4.81
N ALA A 148 -22.34 4.81 4.07
CA ALA A 148 -22.64 4.99 2.66
C ALA A 148 -23.63 6.15 2.47
N GLY A 149 -23.42 6.94 1.42
CA GLY A 149 -24.19 8.16 1.14
C GLY A 149 -23.74 9.41 1.91
N GLN A 150 -22.93 9.29 2.96
CA GLN A 150 -22.45 10.43 3.75
C GLN A 150 -21.08 10.95 3.27
N ALA A 151 -20.78 12.21 3.60
CA ALA A 151 -19.47 12.78 3.34
C ALA A 151 -18.45 12.32 4.40
N LEU A 152 -17.35 11.73 3.94
CA LEU A 152 -16.21 11.32 4.76
C LEU A 152 -15.08 12.34 4.63
N ARG A 153 -14.48 12.72 5.76
CA ARG A 153 -13.39 13.70 5.81
C ARG A 153 -12.06 13.01 6.07
N PHE A 154 -11.08 13.26 5.22
CA PHE A 154 -9.69 12.83 5.39
C PHE A 154 -8.84 14.01 5.85
N VAL A 155 -7.99 13.80 6.83
CA VAL A 155 -7.06 14.81 7.35
C VAL A 155 -5.65 14.23 7.38
N VAL A 156 -4.71 15.00 6.85
CA VAL A 156 -3.28 14.65 6.81
C VAL A 156 -2.49 15.83 7.32
N LEU A 157 -1.52 15.56 8.17
CA LEU A 157 -0.57 16.53 8.70
C LEU A 157 0.81 16.24 8.12
N VAL A 158 1.43 17.30 7.60
CA VAL A 158 2.80 17.28 7.08
C VAL A 158 3.75 17.88 8.13
N PRO A 159 4.93 17.28 8.36
CA PRO A 159 5.98 17.87 9.19
C PRO A 159 6.32 19.29 8.74
N ARG A 160 6.62 20.18 9.69
CA ARG A 160 6.87 21.60 9.39
C ARG A 160 7.99 21.78 8.36
N ALA A 161 9.09 21.03 8.51
CA ALA A 161 10.24 21.07 7.61
C ALA A 161 9.93 20.60 6.16
N ALA A 162 8.85 19.84 5.98
CA ALA A 162 8.45 19.26 4.70
C ALA A 162 7.34 20.05 3.98
N ALA A 163 6.65 20.95 4.68
CA ALA A 163 5.42 21.58 4.17
C ALA A 163 5.61 22.31 2.83
N ALA A 164 6.72 23.05 2.67
CA ALA A 164 7.01 23.80 1.44
C ALA A 164 7.37 22.90 0.23
N GLN A 165 7.78 21.66 0.52
CA GLN A 165 8.16 20.68 -0.50
C GLN A 165 6.92 20.05 -1.14
N VAL A 166 5.82 19.90 -0.37
CA VAL A 166 4.56 19.33 -0.85
C VAL A 166 3.86 20.34 -1.77
N LYS A 167 3.76 20.01 -3.05
CA LYS A 167 3.05 20.81 -4.06
C LYS A 167 1.62 20.35 -4.24
N THR A 168 1.39 19.04 -4.20
CA THR A 168 0.06 18.45 -4.29
C THR A 168 -0.09 17.31 -3.31
N MET A 169 -1.27 17.18 -2.71
CA MET A 169 -1.63 16.03 -1.88
C MET A 169 -2.84 15.35 -2.52
N VAL A 170 -2.79 14.04 -2.73
CA VAL A 170 -3.82 13.28 -3.44
C VAL A 170 -4.31 12.12 -2.58
N LEU A 171 -5.62 12.01 -2.43
CA LEU A 171 -6.28 10.82 -1.90
C LEU A 171 -6.65 9.92 -3.09
N ARG A 172 -6.08 8.74 -3.15
CA ARG A 172 -6.48 7.68 -4.10
C ARG A 172 -7.41 6.74 -3.38
N TRP A 173 -8.59 6.44 -3.92
CA TRP A 173 -9.57 5.57 -3.27
C TRP A 173 -10.30 4.65 -4.25
N ARG A 174 -10.82 3.53 -3.74
CA ARG A 174 -11.64 2.58 -4.49
C ARG A 174 -12.59 1.83 -3.56
N ARG A 175 -13.67 1.29 -4.13
CA ARG A 175 -14.63 0.43 -3.42
C ARG A 175 -14.34 -1.05 -3.69
N GLY A 176 -14.28 -1.86 -2.65
CA GLY A 176 -14.13 -3.31 -2.72
C GLY A 176 -12.96 -3.76 -3.61
N SER A 177 -13.21 -4.78 -4.43
CA SER A 177 -12.23 -5.40 -5.33
C SER A 177 -12.03 -4.67 -6.66
N LEU A 178 -12.53 -3.45 -6.82
CA LEU A 178 -12.29 -2.67 -8.04
C LEU A 178 -10.78 -2.53 -8.30
N LEU A 179 -10.34 -2.71 -9.54
CA LEU A 179 -8.91 -2.68 -9.86
C LEU A 179 -8.34 -1.25 -9.91
N SER A 180 -9.18 -0.27 -10.23
CA SER A 180 -8.75 1.12 -10.46
C SER A 180 -9.05 2.02 -9.28
N PHE A 181 -8.05 2.78 -8.85
CA PHE A 181 -8.22 3.87 -7.90
C PHE A 181 -8.73 5.13 -8.61
N ARG A 182 -9.62 5.86 -7.93
CA ARG A 182 -10.03 7.23 -8.28
C ARG A 182 -9.17 8.20 -7.48
N GLU A 183 -8.79 9.32 -8.10
CA GLU A 183 -8.01 10.36 -7.43
C GLU A 183 -8.93 11.50 -6.94
N LEU A 184 -8.65 12.03 -5.75
CA LEU A 184 -9.30 13.20 -5.17
C LEU A 184 -8.22 14.12 -4.59
N PRO A 185 -8.02 15.34 -5.13
CA PRO A 185 -7.05 16.27 -4.57
C PRO A 185 -7.44 16.70 -3.16
N MET A 186 -6.46 16.70 -2.26
CA MET A 186 -6.60 17.24 -0.91
C MET A 186 -6.13 18.70 -0.90
N ARG A 187 -6.89 19.56 -0.23
CA ARG A 187 -6.59 21.01 -0.17
C ARG A 187 -5.88 21.34 1.13
N ALA A 188 -4.81 22.14 1.05
CA ALA A 188 -4.18 22.73 2.22
C ALA A 188 -5.18 23.63 2.98
N ARG A 189 -5.12 23.63 4.30
CA ARG A 189 -5.96 24.41 5.21
C ARG A 189 -5.11 25.02 6.31
N GLY A 190 -5.45 26.25 6.68
CA GLY A 190 -4.72 27.05 7.67
C GLY A 190 -3.48 27.74 7.08
N ALA A 191 -3.01 28.78 7.76
CA ALA A 191 -1.91 29.63 7.28
C ALA A 191 -0.58 28.89 7.12
N SER A 192 -0.35 27.81 7.87
CA SER A 192 0.90 27.05 7.81
C SER A 192 1.02 26.12 6.61
N GLY A 193 -0.06 25.87 5.86
CA GLY A 193 -0.06 24.91 4.75
C GLY A 193 0.19 23.44 5.15
N ARG A 194 0.28 23.13 6.45
CA ARG A 194 0.65 21.78 6.94
C ARG A 194 -0.49 20.79 7.02
N ARG A 195 -1.73 21.27 7.01
CA ARG A 195 -2.93 20.45 7.18
C ARG A 195 -3.64 20.31 5.85
N PHE A 196 -3.67 19.11 5.29
CA PHE A 196 -4.39 18.80 4.07
C PHE A 196 -5.71 18.12 4.40
N VAL A 197 -6.78 18.52 3.69
CA VAL A 197 -8.13 18.00 3.90
C VAL A 197 -8.78 17.65 2.57
N ALA A 198 -9.36 16.46 2.50
CA ALA A 198 -10.31 16.08 1.46
C ALA A 198 -11.66 15.71 2.06
N LYS A 199 -12.73 15.96 1.30
CA LYS A 199 -14.09 15.52 1.61
C LYS A 199 -14.53 14.61 0.47
N LEU A 200 -14.70 13.33 0.77
CA LEU A 200 -15.17 12.32 -0.17
C LEU A 200 -16.64 12.06 0.08
N ARG A 201 -17.51 12.28 -0.93
CA ARG A 201 -18.91 11.85 -0.84
C ARG A 201 -18.97 10.36 -1.15
N LEU A 202 -19.28 9.56 -0.14
CA LEU A 202 -19.36 8.12 -0.28
C LEU A 202 -20.61 7.74 -1.10
N PRO A 203 -20.49 6.86 -2.11
CA PRO A 203 -21.65 6.26 -2.77
C PRO A 203 -22.60 5.64 -1.75
N GLY A 204 -23.92 5.75 -2.00
CA GLY A 204 -24.94 5.06 -1.23
C GLY A 204 -24.90 3.55 -1.49
N ASP A 205 -25.20 2.76 -0.47
CA ASP A 205 -25.15 1.30 -0.52
C ASP A 205 -25.90 0.72 0.69
N GLU A 206 -26.87 -0.15 0.46
CA GLU A 206 -27.71 -0.73 1.52
C GLU A 206 -27.00 -1.86 2.30
N ALA A 207 -25.99 -2.50 1.71
CA ALA A 207 -25.20 -3.51 2.39
C ALA A 207 -23.96 -2.91 3.07
N GLY A 208 -23.55 -1.71 2.65
CA GLY A 208 -22.25 -1.15 3.00
C GLY A 208 -21.14 -1.82 2.19
N TYR A 209 -19.90 -1.38 2.40
CA TYR A 209 -18.76 -1.88 1.62
C TYR A 209 -17.43 -1.58 2.29
N GLU A 210 -16.37 -2.20 1.78
CA GLU A 210 -15.01 -1.80 2.12
C GLU A 210 -14.50 -0.70 1.18
N LEU A 211 -13.93 0.34 1.76
CA LEU A 211 -13.22 1.41 1.06
C LEU A 211 -11.72 1.18 1.24
N SER A 212 -10.98 0.98 0.14
CA SER A 212 -9.52 0.97 0.16
C SER A 212 -8.99 2.33 -0.33
N TYR A 213 -7.98 2.88 0.33
CA TYR A 213 -7.41 4.17 -0.06
C TYR A 213 -5.93 4.30 0.28
N THR A 214 -5.26 5.21 -0.43
CA THR A 214 -3.90 5.67 -0.15
C THR A 214 -3.86 7.19 -0.23
N ILE A 215 -2.89 7.78 0.43
CA ILE A 215 -2.65 9.21 0.39
C ILE A 215 -1.23 9.42 -0.07
N GLU A 216 -1.01 10.36 -0.99
CA GLU A 216 0.31 10.70 -1.50
C GLU A 216 0.56 12.20 -1.41
N ALA A 217 1.67 12.56 -0.78
CA ALA A 217 2.24 13.90 -0.86
C ALA A 217 3.25 13.93 -2.01
N ARG A 218 3.02 14.80 -2.99
CA ARG A 218 3.89 14.96 -4.16
C ARG A 218 4.56 16.32 -4.17
N GLY A 219 5.83 16.34 -4.55
CA GLY A 219 6.65 17.53 -4.71
C GLY A 219 6.60 18.10 -6.12
N ALA A 220 7.63 18.88 -6.46
CA ALA A 220 7.81 19.38 -7.82
C ALA A 220 7.98 18.21 -8.81
N GLY A 221 7.43 18.35 -10.01
CA GLY A 221 7.49 17.30 -11.04
C GLY A 221 6.67 16.04 -10.73
N GLY A 222 5.81 16.05 -9.70
CA GLY A 222 4.97 14.91 -9.34
C GLY A 222 5.68 13.82 -8.52
N VAL A 223 6.93 14.04 -8.12
CA VAL A 223 7.72 13.12 -7.29
C VAL A 223 6.99 12.86 -5.98
N VAL A 224 6.80 11.60 -5.61
CA VAL A 224 6.16 11.27 -4.33
C VAL A 224 7.17 11.43 -3.19
N LEU A 225 6.89 12.38 -2.31
CA LEU A 225 7.71 12.68 -1.14
C LEU A 225 7.30 11.82 0.04
N GLY A 226 6.04 11.43 0.15
CA GLY A 226 5.55 10.62 1.27
C GLY A 226 4.17 10.06 0.97
N HIS A 227 3.78 9.00 1.67
CA HIS A 227 2.47 8.38 1.49
C HIS A 227 1.95 7.78 2.80
N ALA A 228 0.63 7.60 2.87
CA ALA A 228 -0.03 6.78 3.88
C ALA A 228 -0.80 5.65 3.17
N GLY A 229 -0.42 4.41 3.46
CA GLY A 229 -0.78 3.23 2.66
C GLY A 229 -0.01 3.15 1.34
N THR A 230 0.03 1.97 0.72
CA THR A 230 0.64 1.74 -0.60
C THR A 230 -0.38 1.13 -1.55
N ARG A 231 -0.05 1.05 -2.85
CA ARG A 231 -0.95 0.43 -3.83
C ARG A 231 -1.23 -1.06 -3.53
N ASP A 232 -0.21 -1.77 -3.03
CA ASP A 232 -0.30 -3.18 -2.66
C ASP A 232 -0.78 -3.41 -1.21
N GLY A 233 -0.59 -2.42 -0.33
CA GLY A 233 -1.09 -2.40 1.04
C GLY A 233 -1.88 -1.12 1.32
N PRO A 234 -3.05 -0.94 0.68
CA PRO A 234 -3.86 0.24 0.90
C PRO A 234 -4.46 0.22 2.31
N LEU A 235 -4.76 1.40 2.85
CA LEU A 235 -5.54 1.52 4.07
C LEU A 235 -6.97 1.09 3.77
N THR A 236 -7.60 0.35 4.69
CA THR A 236 -8.98 -0.12 4.54
C THR A 236 -9.89 0.50 5.59
N LEU A 237 -11.12 0.78 5.18
CA LEU A 237 -12.17 1.33 6.05
C LEU A 237 -13.49 0.65 5.71
N ARG A 238 -14.13 0.04 6.70
CA ARG A 238 -15.49 -0.46 6.56
C ARG A 238 -16.47 0.71 6.55
N VAL A 239 -17.26 0.79 5.50
CA VAL A 239 -18.35 1.76 5.32
C VAL A 239 -19.65 1.05 5.63
N ALA A 240 -20.33 1.48 6.70
CA ALA A 240 -21.62 0.92 7.08
C ALA A 240 -22.70 1.26 6.04
N ALA A 241 -23.70 0.39 5.95
CA ALA A 241 -24.89 0.58 5.12
C ALA A 241 -25.52 1.98 5.29
N SER A 242 -26.03 2.51 4.18
CA SER A 242 -27.00 3.58 4.20
C SER A 242 -28.22 3.08 4.96
N ARG A 243 -28.66 3.79 6.01
CA ARG A 243 -29.99 3.47 6.57
C ARG A 243 -30.99 3.70 5.43
N PRO A 244 -31.94 2.78 5.18
CA PRO A 244 -33.07 3.10 4.34
C PRO A 244 -33.67 4.37 4.91
N THR A 245 -33.79 5.38 4.07
CA THR A 245 -34.43 6.64 4.43
C THR A 245 -35.93 6.36 4.47
N ASN A 246 -36.37 5.55 5.42
CA ASN A 246 -37.78 5.49 5.81
C ASN A 246 -38.08 6.89 6.35
N GLY A 247 -38.88 7.65 5.60
CA GLY A 247 -39.18 9.06 5.84
C GLY A 247 -39.94 9.32 7.14
N GLY A 248 -39.29 9.12 8.28
CA GLY A 248 -39.81 9.43 9.61
C GLY A 248 -38.72 10.08 10.45
N GLY A 249 -38.88 11.38 10.73
CA GLY A 249 -37.94 12.18 11.51
C GLY A 249 -37.71 11.67 12.93
N GLY A 250 -36.50 11.84 13.43
CA GLY A 250 -36.13 11.54 14.81
C GLY A 250 -34.64 11.75 15.03
N GLY A 251 -34.27 12.97 15.44
CA GLY A 251 -32.90 13.39 15.67
C GLY A 251 -32.20 12.55 16.74
N GLY A 252 -31.18 11.79 16.33
CA GLY A 252 -30.25 11.10 17.22
C GLY A 252 -28.82 11.58 16.97
N GLY A 253 -28.55 12.85 17.29
CA GLY A 253 -27.23 13.45 17.22
C GLY A 253 -26.31 12.93 18.33
N GLY A 254 -25.70 11.77 18.12
CA GLY A 254 -24.58 11.33 18.96
C GLY A 254 -23.45 12.36 18.89
N ALA A 255 -23.02 12.87 20.05
CA ALA A 255 -22.07 13.96 20.14
C ALA A 255 -20.77 13.66 19.34
N PRO A 256 -20.24 14.64 18.59
CA PRO A 256 -19.02 14.44 17.82
C PRO A 256 -17.86 13.95 18.69
N ILE A 257 -17.11 12.98 18.18
CA ILE A 257 -16.03 12.27 18.90
C ILE A 257 -14.93 13.24 19.40
N TYR A 258 -14.75 14.40 18.76
CA TYR A 258 -13.81 15.45 19.20
C TYR A 258 -14.20 16.12 20.54
N LYS A 259 -15.40 15.87 21.06
CA LYS A 259 -15.82 16.27 22.42
C LYS A 259 -15.41 15.26 23.50
N ARG A 260 -14.86 14.10 23.13
CA ARG A 260 -14.39 13.10 24.11
C ARG A 260 -12.99 13.44 24.59
N TRP A 261 -12.81 13.54 25.91
CA TRP A 261 -11.57 13.97 26.58
C TRP A 261 -10.32 13.18 26.14
N TRP A 262 -10.45 11.87 25.91
CA TRP A 262 -9.32 11.03 25.48
C TRP A 262 -8.78 11.35 24.07
N PHE A 263 -9.57 12.02 23.21
CA PHE A 263 -9.14 12.42 21.86
C PHE A 263 -7.96 13.40 21.93
N TRP A 264 -7.91 14.25 22.96
CA TRP A 264 -6.81 15.22 23.15
C TRP A 264 -5.57 14.60 23.78
N THR A 265 -5.68 13.48 24.49
CA THR A 265 -4.54 12.84 25.17
C THR A 265 -3.53 12.26 24.17
N ILE A 266 -4.00 11.71 23.06
CA ILE A 266 -3.13 11.16 21.99
C ILE A 266 -2.40 12.28 21.24
N ILE A 267 -3.07 13.42 21.03
CA ILE A 267 -2.48 14.58 20.35
C ILE A 267 -1.49 15.31 21.29
N GLY A 268 -1.77 15.36 22.59
CA GLY A 268 -0.89 15.98 23.59
C GLY A 268 0.43 15.25 23.81
N ALA A 269 0.42 13.91 23.78
CA ALA A 269 1.64 13.11 23.97
C ALA A 269 2.70 13.32 22.87
N VAL A 270 2.30 13.72 21.65
CA VAL A 270 3.20 13.95 20.52
C VAL A 270 3.79 15.38 20.54
N VAL A 271 3.22 16.31 21.30
CA VAL A 271 3.64 17.73 21.31
C VAL A 271 4.58 18.07 22.46
N VAL A 272 4.65 17.26 23.53
CA VAL A 272 5.48 17.56 24.72
C VAL A 272 6.78 16.74 24.79
N GLY A 273 6.89 15.60 24.11
CA GLY A 273 8.07 14.70 24.21
C GLY A 273 9.26 15.06 23.32
N GLY A 274 9.57 16.35 23.11
CA GLY A 274 10.50 16.75 22.05
C GLY A 274 11.36 17.99 22.30
N THR A 275 11.61 18.40 23.55
CA THR A 275 12.72 19.29 23.93
C THR A 275 12.79 19.39 25.46
N VAL A 276 13.76 18.74 26.09
CA VAL A 276 14.75 19.31 27.03
C VAL A 276 15.68 18.16 27.45
N ALA A 277 16.96 18.29 27.11
CA ALA A 277 18.03 17.53 27.73
C ALA A 277 18.44 18.21 29.04
N GLY A 278 18.68 17.43 30.10
CA GLY A 278 19.73 17.74 31.08
C GLY A 278 19.34 18.26 32.49
N ILE A 279 19.36 17.33 33.46
CA ILE A 279 19.88 17.40 34.85
C ILE A 279 19.28 18.45 35.83
N ALA A 280 18.53 17.97 36.84
CA ALA A 280 18.88 18.03 38.28
C ALA A 280 17.68 17.73 39.19
N GLY A 281 17.89 16.86 40.20
CA GLY A 281 17.44 17.14 41.57
C GLY A 281 15.99 16.85 42.00
N ALA A 282 15.81 15.64 42.52
CA ALA A 282 15.15 15.32 43.79
C ALA A 282 13.61 15.40 43.98
N ALA A 283 13.15 14.27 44.53
CA ALA A 283 12.09 14.10 45.53
C ALA A 283 10.62 14.06 45.08
N SER A 284 10.12 12.85 44.87
CA SER A 284 9.06 12.30 45.72
C SER A 284 8.96 10.79 45.52
N GLY A 285 8.91 10.08 46.64
CA GLY A 285 8.99 8.62 46.72
C GLY A 285 7.77 7.93 46.10
N GLY A 286 8.06 6.85 45.39
CA GLY A 286 7.10 5.85 44.95
C GLY A 286 7.84 4.54 44.76
N SER A 287 7.63 3.63 45.69
CA SER A 287 8.23 2.29 45.75
C SER A 287 8.01 1.53 44.44
N VAL A 288 9.09 1.10 43.79
CA VAL A 288 9.04 0.22 42.62
C VAL A 288 9.08 -1.23 43.10
N PRO A 289 8.24 -2.15 42.60
CA PRO A 289 8.30 -3.57 42.95
C PRO A 289 9.61 -4.18 42.49
N SER A 290 10.33 -4.80 43.42
CA SER A 290 11.54 -5.58 43.16
C SER A 290 11.21 -6.82 42.33
N GLY A 291 11.42 -6.75 41.02
CA GLY A 291 11.42 -7.92 40.14
C GLY A 291 12.70 -8.72 40.36
N ASN A 292 12.65 -9.73 41.24
CA ASN A 292 13.73 -10.69 41.40
C ASN A 292 13.51 -11.82 40.38
N LEU A 293 14.28 -11.80 39.28
CA LEU A 293 14.44 -12.97 38.42
C LEU A 293 15.73 -13.66 38.86
N ASP A 294 15.60 -14.88 39.39
CA ASP A 294 16.75 -15.72 39.72
C ASP A 294 17.57 -16.00 38.43
N PRO A 295 18.91 -15.87 38.47
CA PRO A 295 19.73 -16.16 37.31
C PRO A 295 19.59 -17.64 36.92
N GLY A 296 19.07 -17.87 35.71
CA GLY A 296 18.94 -19.20 35.12
C GLY A 296 20.30 -19.86 34.94
N LYS A 297 20.48 -21.02 35.56
CA LYS A 297 21.65 -21.88 35.36
C LYS A 297 21.60 -22.46 33.94
N VAL A 298 22.62 -22.17 33.14
CA VAL A 298 22.84 -22.80 31.84
C VAL A 298 23.84 -23.93 32.02
N THR A 299 23.38 -25.18 31.90
CA THR A 299 24.25 -26.36 31.87
C THR A 299 24.64 -26.62 30.41
N LEU A 300 25.91 -26.45 30.06
CA LEU A 300 26.43 -26.84 28.75
C LEU A 300 26.94 -28.29 28.80
N PRO A 301 26.60 -29.15 27.83
CA PRO A 301 27.17 -30.48 27.72
C PRO A 301 28.64 -30.40 27.31
N LEU A 302 29.52 -30.99 28.14
CA LEU A 302 30.94 -31.16 27.83
C LEU A 302 31.10 -32.16 26.69
N VAL A 303 31.53 -31.66 25.53
CA VAL A 303 32.07 -32.49 24.45
C VAL A 303 33.52 -32.82 24.83
N ARG A 304 33.82 -34.10 25.06
CA ARG A 304 35.20 -34.57 25.23
C ARG A 304 35.86 -34.67 23.84
N PHE A 305 37.03 -34.07 23.71
CA PHE A 305 37.95 -34.30 22.61
C PHE A 305 38.80 -35.55 22.92
#